data_AF-A0A1Q3DC42-F1
#
_entry.id   AF-A0A1Q3DC42-F1
#
_cell.length_a   1.000
_cell.length_b   1.000
_cell.length_c   1.000
_cell.angle_alpha   90.00
_cell.angle_beta   90.00
_cell.angle_gamma   90.00
#
_symmetry.space_group_name_H-M   'P 1'
#
loop_
_entity.id
_entity.type
_entity.pdbx_description
1 polymer ?
#
loop_
_entity_poly.entity_id
_entity_poly.type
_entity_poly.pdbx_seq_one_letter_code
_entity_poly.pdbx_strand_id
1 'polypeptide(L)'
;MGKIALPCVGMVLAECAQTGLIIVSKAAMSHGMSNLIFVFYSNALASLILLPFSFLVHRSERPPFSFSVLYGLFLLGLLGCFAQIFGYAGIHYSSPTLGTALLNLIPGFTFILAIIFR
;
A
#
# COMPACT_ATOMS: atom_id res chain seq x y z
N MET A 1 26.64 -7.91 -14.32
CA MET A 1 25.22 -8.25 -14.63
C MET A 1 24.36 -8.53 -13.40
N GLY A 2 24.83 -9.25 -12.37
CA GLY A 2 23.99 -9.60 -11.19
C GLY A 2 23.42 -8.44 -10.36
N LYS A 3 24.11 -7.28 -10.30
CA LYS A 3 23.65 -6.10 -9.53
C LYS A 3 22.43 -5.37 -10.14
N ILE A 4 22.18 -5.53 -11.44
CA ILE A 4 21.03 -4.92 -12.14
C ILE A 4 19.86 -5.90 -12.18
N ALA A 5 20.13 -7.21 -12.18
CA ALA A 5 19.09 -8.24 -12.16
C ALA A 5 18.28 -8.21 -10.85
N LEU A 6 18.92 -7.96 -9.70
CA LEU A 6 18.25 -7.93 -8.40
C LEU A 6 17.09 -6.90 -8.32
N PRO A 7 17.28 -5.61 -8.69
CA PRO A 7 16.18 -4.65 -8.70
C PRO A 7 15.12 -4.97 -9.75
N CYS A 8 15.49 -5.50 -10.92
CA CYS A 8 14.52 -5.92 -11.94
C CYS A 8 13.61 -7.05 -11.43
N VAL A 9 14.20 -8.07 -10.79
CA VAL A 9 13.43 -9.17 -10.19
C VAL A 9 12.52 -8.64 -9.07
N GLY A 10 13.03 -7.72 -8.24
CA GLY A 10 12.22 -7.06 -7.21
C GLY A 10 11.01 -6.30 -7.77
N MET A 11 11.20 -5.55 -8.86
CA MET A 11 10.11 -4.84 -9.54
C MET A 11 9.06 -5.81 -10.09
N VAL A 12 9.48 -6.87 -10.77
CA VAL A 12 8.54 -7.87 -11.32
C VAL A 12 7.74 -8.54 -10.20
N LEU A 13 8.39 -8.92 -9.10
CA LEU A 13 7.71 -9.50 -7.95
C LEU A 13 6.71 -8.53 -7.31
N ALA A 14 7.06 -7.25 -7.19
CA ALA A 14 6.18 -6.23 -6.65
C ALA A 14 4.95 -6.02 -7.55
N GLU A 15 5.12 -5.93 -8.87
CA GLU A 15 4.01 -5.79 -9.83
C GLU A 15 3.08 -7.01 -9.84
N CYS A 16 3.66 -8.22 -9.76
CA CYS A 16 2.88 -9.44 -9.62
C CYS A 16 2.08 -9.47 -8.32
N ALA A 17 2.69 -9.09 -7.19
CA ALA A 17 2.01 -9.03 -5.89
C ALA A 17 0.88 -7.99 -5.89
N GLN A 18 1.13 -6.81 -6.46
CA GLN A 18 0.17 -5.71 -6.56
C GLN A 18 -1.03 -6.09 -7.44
N THR A 19 -0.77 -6.67 -8.61
CA THR A 19 -1.82 -7.15 -9.52
C THR A 19 -2.62 -8.29 -8.89
N GLY A 20 -1.92 -9.25 -8.28
CA GLY A 20 -2.55 -10.36 -7.56
C GLY A 20 -3.48 -9.88 -6.44
N LEU A 21 -3.05 -8.89 -5.66
CA LEU A 21 -3.86 -8.29 -4.61
C LEU A 21 -5.17 -7.70 -5.16
N ILE A 22 -5.12 -6.95 -6.27
CA ILE A 22 -6.31 -6.32 -6.89
C ILE A 22 -7.30 -7.38 -7.39
N ILE A 23 -6.80 -8.47 -7.99
CA ILE A 23 -7.64 -9.58 -8.46
C ILE A 23 -8.31 -10.29 -7.28
N VAL A 24 -7.53 -10.64 -6.26
CA VAL A 24 -8.04 -11.31 -5.04
C VAL A 24 -9.04 -10.41 -4.31
N SER A 25 -8.75 -9.11 -4.18
CA SER A 25 -9.68 -8.17 -3.54
C SER A 25 -10.99 -8.08 -4.31
N LYS A 26 -10.94 -8.00 -5.65
CA LYS A 26 -12.16 -7.98 -6.47
C LYS A 26 -12.95 -9.29 -6.33
N ALA A 27 -12.27 -10.44 -6.36
CA ALA A 27 -12.90 -11.74 -6.18
C ALA A 27 -13.62 -11.82 -4.82
N ALA A 28 -12.93 -11.43 -3.74
CA ALA A 28 -13.51 -11.43 -2.40
C ALA A 28 -14.72 -10.49 -2.27
N MET A 29 -14.68 -9.34 -2.93
CA MET A 29 -15.82 -8.42 -2.97
C MET A 29 -17.00 -8.94 -3.80
N SER A 30 -16.74 -9.64 -4.91
CA SER A 30 -17.81 -10.27 -5.70
C SER A 30 -18.56 -11.38 -4.94
N HIS A 31 -17.93 -11.96 -3.92
CA HIS A 31 -18.56 -12.89 -2.98
C HIS A 31 -19.33 -12.18 -1.83
N GLY A 32 -19.52 -10.86 -1.92
CA GLY A 32 -20.33 -10.08 -0.97
C GLY A 32 -19.55 -9.43 0.16
N MET A 33 -18.20 -9.46 0.15
CA MET A 33 -17.41 -8.83 1.19
C MET A 33 -17.30 -7.31 1.00
N SER A 34 -17.60 -6.54 2.05
CA SER A 34 -17.48 -5.08 2.02
C SER A 34 -16.02 -4.63 1.94
N ASN A 35 -15.76 -3.59 1.14
CA ASN A 35 -14.44 -2.95 1.00
C ASN A 35 -13.83 -2.54 2.35
N LEU A 36 -14.65 -2.02 3.27
CA LEU A 36 -14.21 -1.58 4.59
C LEU A 36 -13.71 -2.75 5.45
N ILE A 37 -14.42 -3.88 5.38
CA ILE A 37 -14.09 -5.09 6.13
C ILE A 37 -12.76 -5.67 5.62
N PHE A 38 -12.56 -5.69 4.30
CA PHE A 38 -11.30 -6.12 3.69
C PHE A 38 -10.12 -5.26 4.17
N VAL A 39 -10.25 -3.93 4.09
CA VAL A 39 -9.20 -2.98 4.49
C VAL A 39 -8.87 -3.13 5.98
N PHE A 40 -9.89 -3.30 6.83
CA PHE A 40 -9.69 -3.49 8.27
C PHE A 40 -8.89 -4.76 8.57
N TYR A 41 -9.31 -5.91 8.03
CA TYR A 41 -8.61 -7.18 8.26
C TYR A 41 -7.20 -7.18 7.68
N SER A 42 -7.01 -6.62 6.49
CA SER A 42 -5.68 -6.53 5.87
C SER A 42 -4.72 -5.69 6.72
N ASN A 43 -5.14 -4.50 7.17
CA ASN A 43 -4.29 -3.65 8.01
C ASN A 43 -4.08 -4.23 9.41
N ALA A 44 -5.07 -4.90 9.99
CA ALA A 44 -4.93 -5.58 11.27
C ALA A 44 -3.90 -6.72 11.19
N LEU A 45 -3.98 -7.55 10.14
CA LEU A 45 -3.03 -8.64 9.90
C LEU A 45 -1.62 -8.09 9.62
N ALA A 46 -1.51 -7.05 8.79
CA ALA A 46 -0.24 -6.40 8.51
C ALA A 46 0.40 -5.85 9.79
N SER A 47 -0.37 -5.20 10.66
CA SER A 47 0.08 -4.74 11.97
C SER A 47 0.55 -5.89 12.86
N LEU A 48 -0.23 -6.98 12.92
CA LEU A 48 0.09 -8.16 13.72
C LEU A 48 1.39 -8.85 13.27
N ILE A 49 1.72 -8.81 11.98
CA ILE A 49 2.95 -9.40 11.42
C ILE A 49 4.13 -8.44 11.55
N LEU A 50 3.93 -7.16 11.23
CA LEU A 50 4.99 -6.14 11.24
C LEU A 50 5.44 -5.79 12.65
N LEU A 51 4.53 -5.80 13.63
CA LEU A 51 4.83 -5.48 15.02
C LEU A 51 5.89 -6.43 15.61
N PRO A 52 5.73 -7.76 15.65
CA PRO A 52 6.75 -8.68 16.15
C PRO A 52 8.02 -8.64 15.30
N PHE A 53 7.91 -8.52 13.97
CA PHE A 53 9.07 -8.43 13.09
C PHE A 53 9.91 -7.18 13.39
N SER A 54 9.26 -6.04 13.62
CA SER A 54 9.91 -4.80 14.02
C SER A 54 10.64 -4.94 15.35
N PHE A 55 10.02 -5.58 16.34
CA PHE A 55 10.64 -5.84 17.66
C PHE A 55 11.85 -6.79 17.58
N LEU A 56 11.84 -7.78 16.69
CA LEU A 56 12.91 -8.76 16.55
C LEU A 56 14.08 -8.24 15.70
N VAL A 57 13.82 -7.52 14.62
CA VAL A 57 14.85 -7.10 13.65
C VAL A 57 15.48 -5.76 14.00
N HIS A 58 14.70 -4.77 14.45
CA HIS A 58 15.18 -3.40 14.67
C HIS A 58 15.40 -3.05 16.14
N ARG A 59 15.80 -4.03 16.95
CA ARG A 59 15.97 -3.86 18.40
C ARG A 59 16.99 -2.78 18.79
N SER A 60 17.97 -2.50 17.93
CA SER A 60 19.14 -1.66 18.26
C SER A 60 19.08 -0.20 17.76
N GLU A 61 18.29 0.11 16.73
CA GLU A 61 18.25 1.45 16.12
C GLU A 61 16.85 2.05 16.19
N ARG A 62 16.43 2.44 17.40
CA ARG A 62 15.14 3.11 17.58
C ARG A 62 15.30 4.60 17.30
N PRO A 63 14.70 5.15 16.24
CA PRO A 63 14.68 6.59 16.04
C PRO A 63 13.95 7.28 17.21
N PRO A 64 14.39 8.47 17.64
CA PRO A 64 13.77 9.18 18.74
C PRO A 64 12.31 9.53 18.41
N PHE A 65 11.38 9.14 19.29
CA PHE A 65 9.97 9.47 19.16
C PHE A 65 9.74 10.96 19.49
N SER A 66 9.63 11.79 18.46
CA SER A 66 9.14 13.17 18.58
C SER A 66 7.64 13.25 18.27
N PHE A 67 6.91 14.10 18.99
CA PHE A 67 5.48 14.36 18.74
C PHE A 67 5.21 14.77 17.27
N SER A 68 6.15 15.48 16.64
CA SER A 68 6.05 15.87 15.23
C SER A 68 6.07 14.65 14.29
N VAL A 69 6.93 13.67 14.57
CA VAL A 69 7.02 12.41 13.81
C VAL A 69 5.76 11.57 14.02
N LEU A 70 5.24 11.49 15.24
CA LEU A 70 4.01 10.76 15.54
C LEU A 70 2.81 11.34 14.78
N TYR A 71 2.67 12.67 14.78
CA TYR A 71 1.63 13.35 14.03
C TYR A 71 1.77 13.12 12.51
N GLY A 72 2.99 13.18 11.97
CA GLY A 72 3.26 12.87 10.57
C GLY A 72 2.88 11.43 10.19
N LEU A 73 3.26 10.46 11.02
CA LEU A 73 2.89 9.04 10.83
C LEU A 73 1.37 8.83 10.91
N PHE A 74 0.71 9.51 11.84
CA PHE A 74 -0.75 9.45 11.98
C PHE A 74 -1.45 9.99 10.74
N LEU A 75 -1.06 11.18 10.26
CA LEU A 75 -1.61 11.76 9.03
C LEU A 75 -1.35 10.86 7.81
N LEU A 76 -0.15 10.30 7.69
CA LEU A 76 0.21 9.42 6.59
C LEU A 76 -0.63 8.13 6.61
N GLY A 77 -0.81 7.53 7.79
CA GLY A 77 -1.67 6.37 7.96
C GLY A 77 -3.15 6.66 7.67
N LEU A 78 -3.65 7.82 8.12
CA LEU A 78 -5.02 8.26 7.85
C LEU A 78 -5.26 8.46 6.35
N LEU A 79 -4.37 9.19 5.67
CA LEU A 79 -4.43 9.42 4.23
C LEU A 79 -4.35 8.09 3.45
N GLY A 80 -3.46 7.19 3.86
CA GLY A 80 -3.33 5.86 3.26
C GLY A 80 -4.58 5.00 3.43
N CYS A 81 -5.24 5.07 4.58
CA CYS A 81 -6.50 4.38 4.84
C CYS A 81 -7.63 4.90 3.93
N PHE A 82 -7.79 6.22 3.82
CA PHE A 82 -8.75 6.81 2.89
C PHE A 82 -8.46 6.41 1.43
N ALA A 83 -7.19 6.48 1.01
CA ALA A 83 -6.79 6.07 -0.33
C ALA A 83 -7.14 4.60 -0.62
N GLN A 84 -6.91 3.69 0.33
CA GLN A 84 -7.30 2.28 0.20
C GLN A 84 -8.82 2.13 0.07
N ILE A 85 -9.61 2.76 0.94
CA ILE A 85 -11.07 2.66 0.91
C ILE A 85 -11.63 3.15 -0.43
N PHE A 86 -11.21 4.33 -0.90
CA PHE A 86 -11.65 4.87 -2.18
C PHE A 86 -11.14 4.02 -3.36
N GLY A 87 -9.90 3.53 -3.30
CA GLY A 87 -9.34 2.67 -4.33
C GLY A 87 -10.11 1.37 -4.49
N TYR A 88 -10.38 0.68 -3.39
CA TYR A 88 -11.17 -0.57 -3.41
C TYR A 88 -12.63 -0.34 -3.78
N ALA A 89 -13.25 0.75 -3.33
CA ALA A 89 -14.58 1.14 -3.81
C ALA A 89 -14.58 1.37 -5.33
N GLY A 90 -13.56 2.05 -5.87
CA GLY A 90 -13.37 2.22 -7.32
C GLY A 90 -13.24 0.89 -8.07
N ILE A 91 -12.42 -0.04 -7.55
CA ILE A 91 -12.26 -1.39 -8.12
C ILE A 91 -13.58 -2.18 -8.03
N HIS A 92 -14.36 -2.00 -6.97
CA HIS A 92 -15.65 -2.66 -6.80
C HIS A 92 -16.64 -2.25 -7.90
N TYR A 93 -16.71 -0.95 -8.23
CA TYR A 93 -17.56 -0.45 -9.33
C TYR A 93 -16.95 -0.61 -10.73
N SER A 94 -15.64 -0.86 -10.82
CA SER A 94 -14.91 -0.99 -12.08
C SER A 94 -14.33 -2.40 -12.29
N SER A 95 -13.36 -2.52 -13.20
CA SER A 95 -12.63 -3.77 -13.47
C SER A 95 -11.24 -3.77 -12.81
N PRO A 96 -10.72 -4.94 -12.40
CA PRO A 96 -9.33 -5.09 -11.94
C PRO A 96 -8.31 -4.50 -12.92
N THR A 97 -8.52 -4.74 -14.23
CA THR A 97 -7.64 -4.27 -15.30
C THR A 97 -7.53 -2.75 -15.36
N LEU A 98 -8.65 -2.04 -15.22
CA LEU A 98 -8.66 -0.59 -15.18
C LEU A 98 -7.96 -0.08 -13.92
N GLY A 99 -8.21 -0.71 -12.77
CA GLY A 99 -7.52 -0.41 -11.51
C GLY A 99 -6.01 -0.53 -11.64
N THR A 100 -5.51 -1.64 -12.20
CA THR A 100 -4.07 -1.83 -12.44
C THR A 100 -3.50 -0.82 -13.45
N ALA A 101 -4.23 -0.46 -14.50
CA ALA A 101 -3.77 0.52 -15.48
C ALA A 101 -3.62 1.92 -14.87
N LEU A 102 -4.50 2.30 -13.94
CA LEU A 102 -4.44 3.60 -13.25
C LEU A 102 -3.20 3.75 -12.35
N LEU A 103 -2.62 2.65 -11.87
CA LEU A 103 -1.41 2.70 -11.04
C LEU A 103 -0.21 3.26 -11.81
N ASN A 104 -0.19 3.12 -13.14
CA ASN A 104 0.84 3.72 -13.99
C ASN A 104 0.82 5.26 -13.97
N LEU A 105 -0.29 5.88 -13.52
CA LEU A 105 -0.37 7.33 -13.36
C LEU A 105 0.20 7.82 -12.02
N ILE A 106 0.41 6.95 -11.03
CA ILE A 106 0.97 7.31 -9.73
C ILE A 106 2.24 8.16 -9.87
N PRO A 107 3.30 7.75 -10.61
CA PRO A 107 4.51 8.55 -10.73
C PRO A 107 4.27 9.94 -11.34
N GLY A 108 3.33 10.06 -12.29
CA GLY A 108 2.93 11.34 -12.87
C GLY A 108 2.30 12.27 -11.83
N PHE A 109 1.35 11.77 -11.04
CA PHE A 109 0.76 12.54 -9.94
C PHE A 109 1.76 12.88 -8.85
N THR A 110 2.64 11.95 -8.48
CA THR A 110 3.72 12.18 -7.51
C THR A 110 4.62 13.33 -7.95
N PHE A 111 4.97 13.40 -9.24
CA PHE A 111 5.80 14.49 -9.77
C PHE A 111 5.08 15.85 -9.70
N ILE A 112 3.80 15.91 -10.05
CA ILE A 112 2.99 17.13 -9.95
C ILE A 112 2.92 17.61 -8.50
N LEU A 113 2.60 16.70 -7.56
CA LEU A 113 2.59 17.00 -6.13
C LEU A 113 3.96 17.50 -5.65
N ALA A 114 5.04 16.84 -6.07
CA ALA A 114 6.39 17.24 -5.71
C ALA A 114 6.73 18.65 -6.22
N ILE A 115 6.24 19.08 -7.37
CA ILE A 115 6.41 20.46 -7.86
C ILE A 115 5.59 21.45 -7.04
N ILE A 116 4.34 21.13 -6.70
CA ILE A 116 3.45 22.01 -5.93
C ILE A 116 3.99 22.25 -4.51
N PHE A 117 4.54 21.21 -3.88
CA PHE A 117 5.07 21.25 -2.52
C PHE A 117 6.59 21.48 -2.45
N ARG A 118 7.22 21.80 -3.59
CA ARG A 118 8.64 22.15 -3.64
C ARG A 118 8.92 23.47 -2.93
#